data_AF-A0A9X3N3Q7-F1
#
_entry.id   AF-A0A9X3N3Q7-F1
#
_cell.length_a   1.000
_cell.length_b   1.000
_cell.length_c   1.000
_cell.angle_alpha   90.00
_cell.angle_beta   90.00
_cell.angle_gamma   90.00
#
_symmetry.space_group_name_H-M   'P 1'
#
loop_
_entity.id
_entity.type
_entity.pdbx_description
1 polymer ?
#
loop_
_entity_poly.entity_id
_entity_poly.type
_entity_poly.pdbx_seq_one_letter_code
_entity_poly.pdbx_strand_id
1 'polypeptide(L)'
;METVTCIYRAPIAVGHRVEVRWFEASSAGIFGTKLDEQPHQPLVKDLETGIEYMGDWLFKHTGAKRAKRALAIDEHIKKELEVVRTLVGTVSRCRVVTVAWSEYDIQTHLDVEPD
;
A
#
# COMPACT_ATOMS: atom_id res chain seq x y z
N MET A 1 15.10 -1.41 -12.81
CA MET A 1 13.63 -1.26 -12.94
C MET A 1 12.98 -2.38 -12.16
N GLU A 2 12.05 -2.05 -11.29
CA GLU A 2 11.32 -2.98 -10.43
C GLU A 2 9.81 -2.76 -10.58
N THR A 3 9.03 -3.84 -10.64
CA THR A 3 7.57 -3.76 -10.71
C THR A 3 6.96 -3.91 -9.33
N VAL A 4 6.32 -2.85 -8.85
CA VAL A 4 5.54 -2.83 -7.61
C VAL A 4 4.07 -3.08 -7.94
N THR A 5 3.48 -4.12 -7.33
CA THR A 5 2.06 -4.44 -7.49
C THR A 5 1.33 -4.16 -6.19
N CYS A 6 0.30 -3.33 -6.23
CA CYS A 6 -0.55 -2.97 -5.10
C CYS A 6 -1.97 -3.51 -5.31
N ILE A 7 -2.56 -4.17 -4.31
CA ILE A 7 -3.99 -4.57 -4.33
C ILE A 7 -4.93 -3.44 -3.86
N TYR A 8 -4.56 -2.20 -4.16
CA TYR A 8 -5.35 -1.02 -3.90
C TYR A 8 -5.06 0.03 -4.98
N ARG A 9 -5.85 1.10 -5.00
CA ARG A 9 -5.74 2.19 -5.98
C ARG A 9 -4.59 3.14 -5.60
N ALA A 10 -3.55 3.19 -6.43
CA ALA A 10 -2.40 4.09 -6.28
C ALA A 10 -2.05 4.78 -7.61
N PRO A 11 -2.91 5.68 -8.14
CA PRO A 11 -2.67 6.32 -9.41
C PRO A 11 -1.58 7.38 -9.24
N ILE A 12 -0.36 7.06 -9.67
CA ILE A 12 0.79 7.95 -9.59
C ILE A 12 1.21 8.33 -11.01
N ALA A 13 1.53 9.61 -11.21
CA ALA A 13 1.94 10.11 -12.51
C ALA A 13 3.33 9.57 -12.90
N VAL A 14 3.49 9.26 -14.19
CA VAL A 14 4.81 8.91 -14.75
C VAL A 14 5.75 10.11 -14.61
N GLY A 15 6.99 9.85 -14.20
CA GLY A 15 8.01 10.85 -13.91
C GLY A 15 8.03 11.33 -12.44
N HIS A 16 7.05 10.96 -11.62
CA HIS A 16 7.09 11.26 -10.19
C HIS A 16 8.07 10.34 -9.46
N ARG A 17 8.76 10.89 -8.46
CA ARG A 17 9.54 10.10 -7.51
C ARG A 17 8.64 9.53 -6.44
N VAL A 18 8.93 8.29 -6.04
CA VAL A 18 8.18 7.56 -5.02
C VAL A 18 9.12 6.96 -3.99
N GLU A 19 8.63 6.87 -2.76
CA GLU A 19 9.16 5.97 -1.73
C GLU A 19 8.14 4.84 -1.51
N VAL A 20 8.59 3.60 -1.63
CA VAL A 20 7.79 2.40 -1.39
C VAL A 20 8.34 1.69 -0.17
N ARG A 21 7.51 1.44 0.83
CA ARG A 21 7.86 0.74 2.07
C ARG A 21 7.03 -0.52 2.23
N TRP A 22 7.69 -1.66 2.41
CA TRP A 22 7.04 -2.92 2.73
C TRP A 22 7.20 -3.23 4.22
N PHE A 23 6.17 -3.86 4.78
CA PHE A 23 6.09 -4.16 6.20
C PHE A 23 5.86 -5.66 6.42
N GLU A 24 6.34 -6.14 7.56
CA GLU A 24 5.95 -7.44 8.10
C GLU A 24 4.57 -7.36 8.76
N ALA A 25 3.73 -8.37 8.51
CA ALA A 25 2.46 -8.53 9.21
C ALA A 25 2.32 -9.96 9.73
N SER A 26 1.60 -10.11 10.84
CA SER A 26 1.23 -11.43 11.34
C SER A 26 0.22 -12.10 10.41
N SER A 27 0.61 -13.22 9.82
CA SER A 27 -0.33 -14.14 9.18
C SER A 27 -0.86 -15.10 10.24
N ALA A 28 -2.18 -15.23 10.35
CA ALA A 28 -2.82 -16.19 11.24
C ALA A 28 -2.65 -17.60 10.67
N GLY A 29 -1.55 -18.28 11.04
CA GLY A 29 -1.29 -19.67 10.69
C GLY A 29 -1.83 -20.65 11.74
N ILE A 30 -2.19 -21.86 11.30
CA ILE A 30 -2.66 -22.97 12.16
C ILE A 30 -1.56 -23.43 13.17
N PHE A 31 -0.30 -23.05 12.94
CA PHE A 31 0.87 -23.43 13.76
C PHE A 31 1.54 -22.26 14.52
N GLY A 32 0.81 -21.15 14.72
CA GLY A 32 1.31 -19.97 15.43
C GLY A 32 1.39 -18.73 14.54
N THR A 33 1.73 -17.59 15.16
CA THR A 33 1.89 -16.31 14.47
C THR A 33 3.20 -16.32 13.69
N LYS A 34 3.12 -16.37 12.35
CA LYS A 34 4.28 -16.14 11.48
C LYS A 34 4.23 -14.71 10.98
N LEU A 35 5.33 -13.98 11.13
CA LEU A 35 5.48 -12.67 10.51
C LEU A 35 5.94 -12.91 9.06
N ASP A 36 5.19 -12.38 8.11
CA ASP A 36 5.50 -12.45 6.70
C ASP A 36 5.37 -11.05 6.08
N GLU A 37 6.29 -10.72 5.17
CA GLU A 37 6.19 -9.53 4.33
C GLU A 37 4.86 -9.51 3.58
N GLN A 38 4.26 -8.32 3.44
CA GLN A 38 3.07 -8.10 2.63
C GLN A 38 3.46 -7.49 1.27
N PRO A 39 3.92 -8.29 0.28
CA PRO A 39 4.54 -7.78 -0.95
C PRO A 39 3.59 -6.95 -1.82
N HIS A 40 2.28 -7.21 -1.71
CA HIS A 40 1.25 -6.56 -2.53
C HIS A 40 0.49 -5.45 -1.81
N GLN A 41 0.87 -5.15 -0.57
CA GLN A 41 0.26 -4.09 0.21
C GLN A 41 1.31 -3.15 0.85
N PRO A 42 2.29 -2.63 0.07
CA PRO A 42 3.23 -1.66 0.61
C PRO A 42 2.52 -0.36 1.02
N LEU A 43 3.25 0.57 1.60
CA LEU A 43 2.92 1.99 1.53
C LEU A 43 3.67 2.60 0.36
N VAL A 44 2.98 3.31 -0.52
CA VAL A 44 3.58 4.08 -1.61
C VAL A 44 3.36 5.56 -1.34
N LYS A 45 4.43 6.33 -1.21
CA LYS A 45 4.40 7.79 -1.06
C LYS A 45 4.88 8.45 -2.34
N ASP A 46 4.03 9.26 -2.93
CA ASP A 46 4.43 10.18 -4.00
C ASP A 46 5.19 11.35 -3.38
N LEU A 47 6.48 11.47 -3.70
CA LEU A 47 7.38 12.46 -3.11
C LEU A 47 7.18 13.86 -3.71
N GLU A 48 6.54 13.97 -4.87
CA GLU A 48 6.26 15.26 -5.50
C GLU A 48 4.97 15.89 -4.96
N THR A 49 3.99 15.06 -4.58
CA THR A 49 2.69 15.54 -4.05
C THR A 49 2.49 15.34 -2.55
N GLY A 50 3.29 14.47 -1.93
CA GLY A 50 3.14 14.06 -0.54
C GLY A 50 1.99 13.09 -0.29
N ILE A 51 1.26 12.65 -1.33
CA ILE A 51 0.14 11.72 -1.18
C ILE A 51 0.66 10.32 -0.83
N GLU A 52 0.03 9.69 0.17
CA GLU A 52 0.35 8.33 0.60
C GLU A 52 -0.80 7.37 0.23
N TYR A 53 -0.44 6.28 -0.44
CA TYR A 53 -1.33 5.20 -0.87
C TYR A 53 -0.99 3.94 -0.09
N MET A 54 -2.00 3.33 0.55
CA MET A 54 -1.79 2.17 1.39
C MET A 54 -3.09 1.41 1.66
N GLY A 55 -2.94 0.16 2.12
CA GLY A 55 -4.04 -0.63 2.67
C GLY A 55 -4.42 -0.19 4.08
N ASP A 56 -5.68 -0.39 4.43
CA ASP A 56 -6.24 0.00 5.73
C ASP A 56 -5.64 -0.80 6.89
N TRP A 57 -5.13 -2.01 6.63
CA TRP A 57 -4.44 -2.88 7.58
C TRP A 57 -3.24 -2.22 8.29
N LEU A 58 -2.66 -1.15 7.72
CA LEU A 58 -1.60 -0.37 8.36
C LEU A 58 -2.07 0.42 9.58
N PHE A 59 -3.38 0.61 9.76
CA PHE A 59 -3.97 1.40 10.84
C PHE A 59 -4.66 0.52 11.87
N LYS A 60 -4.63 0.94 13.15
CA LYS A 60 -5.36 0.23 14.21
C LYS A 60 -6.86 0.45 14.08
N HIS A 61 -7.26 1.66 13.69
CA HIS A 61 -8.62 2.03 13.38
C HIS A 61 -8.73 2.47 11.93
N THR A 62 -9.39 1.63 11.14
CA THR A 62 -9.76 1.95 9.77
C THR A 62 -11.03 2.78 9.78
N GLY A 63 -11.04 3.85 8.99
CA GLY A 63 -12.18 4.75 8.93
C GLY A 63 -13.42 4.00 8.46
N ALA A 64 -14.50 4.06 9.23
CA ALA A 64 -15.77 3.45 8.85
C ALA A 64 -16.80 4.54 8.54
N LYS A 65 -17.59 4.32 7.48
CA LYS A 65 -18.78 5.12 7.19
C LYS A 65 -19.95 4.52 7.97
N ARG A 66 -20.40 5.22 9.01
CA ARG A 66 -21.68 4.92 9.69
C ARG A 66 -22.73 5.93 9.25
N ALA A 67 -24.02 5.58 9.41
CA ALA A 67 -25.10 6.52 9.14
C ALA A 67 -24.86 7.83 9.92
N LYS A 68 -24.70 8.94 9.18
CA LYS A 68 -24.47 10.31 9.67
C LYS A 68 -23.13 10.57 10.40
N ARG A 69 -22.17 9.64 10.40
CA ARG A 69 -20.85 9.88 11.02
C ARG A 69 -19.73 9.13 10.29
N ALA A 70 -18.69 9.87 9.89
CA ALA A 70 -17.40 9.29 9.53
C ALA A 70 -16.61 9.02 10.81
N LEU A 71 -16.11 7.80 10.97
CA LEU A 71 -15.03 7.54 11.92
C LEU A 71 -13.71 7.92 11.24
N ALA A 72 -12.93 8.77 11.89
CA ALA A 72 -11.62 9.14 11.40
C ALA A 72 -10.72 7.89 11.32
N ILE A 73 -9.87 7.87 10.29
CA ILE A 73 -8.74 6.93 10.23
C ILE A 73 -7.71 7.44 11.26
N ASP A 74 -6.98 6.53 11.91
CA ASP A 74 -5.85 6.93 12.72
C ASP A 74 -4.85 7.75 11.89
N GLU A 75 -4.26 8.79 12.50
CA GLU A 75 -3.27 9.64 11.82
C GLU A 75 -1.93 8.94 11.59
N HIS A 76 -1.71 7.81 12.26
CA HIS A 76 -0.43 7.11 12.27
C HIS A 76 -0.59 5.63 11.97
N ILE A 77 0.39 5.11 11.24
CA ILE A 77 0.60 3.67 11.04
C ILE A 77 0.84 3.02 12.41
N LYS A 78 0.38 1.77 12.55
CA LYS A 78 0.64 0.89 13.70
C LYS A 78 2.13 0.90 14.06
N LYS A 79 2.43 1.14 15.33
CA LYS A 79 3.82 1.25 15.82
C LYS A 79 4.54 -0.10 15.85
N GLU A 80 3.78 -1.19 15.85
CA GLU A 80 4.27 -2.57 15.84
C GLU A 80 4.65 -3.08 14.45
N LEU A 81 4.44 -2.31 13.39
CA LEU A 81 4.81 -2.69 12.02
C LEU A 81 6.25 -2.29 11.73
N GLU A 82 7.06 -3.29 11.41
CA GLU A 82 8.46 -3.11 11.02
C GLU A 82 8.59 -2.99 9.50
N VAL A 83 9.36 -1.99 9.05
CA VAL A 83 9.71 -1.84 7.64
C VAL A 83 10.80 -2.84 7.30
N VAL A 84 10.52 -3.77 6.39
CA VAL A 84 11.49 -4.79 5.97
C VAL A 84 12.24 -4.42 4.71
N ARG A 85 11.65 -3.55 3.89
CA ARG A 85 12.21 -3.17 2.60
C ARG A 85 11.74 -1.77 2.22
N THR A 86 12.65 -1.01 1.62
CA THR A 86 12.35 0.30 1.04
C THR A 86 12.90 0.36 -0.38
N LEU A 87 12.13 0.94 -1.29
CA LEU A 87 12.54 1.29 -2.64
C LEU A 87 12.27 2.79 -2.85
N VAL A 88 13.27 3.53 -3.30
CA VAL A 88 13.12 4.92 -3.75
C VAL A 88 13.47 4.95 -5.24
N GLY A 89 12.66 5.64 -6.04
CA GLY A 89 12.88 5.70 -7.47
C GLY A 89 11.83 6.53 -8.20
N THR A 90 11.94 6.55 -9.53
CA THR A 90 11.02 7.29 -10.41
C THR A 90 10.05 6.35 -11.12
N VAL A 91 8.77 6.71 -11.16
CA VAL A 91 7.74 5.93 -11.85
C VAL A 91 7.91 6.09 -13.37
N SER A 92 8.28 5.01 -14.07
CA SER A 92 8.35 4.98 -15.53
C SER A 92 7.03 4.50 -16.16
N ARG A 93 6.20 3.79 -15.39
CA ARG A 93 4.87 3.35 -15.82
C ARG A 93 3.92 3.21 -14.63
N CYS A 94 2.66 3.62 -14.81
CA CYS A 94 1.57 3.30 -13.89
C CYS A 94 0.39 2.70 -14.67
N ARG A 95 -0.09 1.54 -14.21
CA ARG A 95 -1.31 0.90 -14.72
C ARG A 95 -2.25 0.60 -13.55
N VAL A 96 -3.44 1.18 -13.60
CA VAL A 96 -4.53 0.85 -12.66
C VAL A 96 -5.52 -0.04 -13.39
N VAL A 97 -5.81 -1.21 -12.84
CA VAL A 97 -6.67 -2.24 -13.43
C VAL A 97 -7.81 -2.54 -12.47
N THR A 98 -9.05 -2.51 -12.96
CA THR A 98 -10.18 -3.09 -12.24
C THR A 98 -10.17 -4.60 -12.47
N VAL A 99 -10.03 -5.37 -11.40
CA VAL A 99 -10.01 -6.84 -11.43
C VAL A 99 -11.36 -7.37 -10.96
N ALA A 100 -11.88 -8.41 -11.63
CA ALA A 100 -13.13 -9.06 -11.25
C ALA A 100 -12.81 -10.35 -10.47
N TRP A 101 -13.17 -10.37 -9.19
CA TRP A 101 -13.15 -11.58 -8.35
C TRP A 101 -14.61 -11.94 -8.01
N SER A 102 -14.99 -11.92 -6.73
CA SER A 102 -16.40 -11.99 -6.28
C SER A 102 -17.11 -10.63 -6.36
N GLU A 103 -16.34 -9.53 -6.28
CA GLU A 103 -16.74 -8.14 -6.51
C GLU A 103 -15.68 -7.46 -7.39
N TYR A 104 -15.98 -6.28 -7.94
CA TYR A 104 -14.97 -5.48 -8.64
C TYR A 104 -13.99 -4.87 -7.63
N ASP A 105 -12.71 -5.15 -7.83
CA ASP A 105 -11.61 -4.63 -7.01
C ASP A 105 -10.58 -3.90 -7.90
N ILE A 106 -9.56 -3.27 -7.31
CA ILE A 106 -8.56 -2.47 -8.01
C ILE A 106 -7.15 -2.99 -7.70
N GLN A 107 -6.36 -3.20 -8.74
CA GLN A 107 -4.92 -3.40 -8.65
C GLN A 107 -4.18 -2.28 -9.35
N THR A 108 -3.04 -1.87 -8.79
CA THR A 108 -2.13 -0.91 -9.40
C THR A 108 -0.78 -1.55 -9.62
N HIS A 109 -0.23 -1.46 -10.84
CA HIS A 109 1.13 -1.82 -11.16
C HIS A 109 1.95 -0.56 -11.45
N LEU A 110 3.07 -0.42 -10.77
CA LEU A 110 4.03 0.65 -10.95
C LEU A 110 5.35 0.03 -11.40
N ASP A 111 5.86 0.43 -12.56
CA ASP A 111 7.26 0.17 -12.91
C ASP A 111 8.08 1.35 -12.39
N VAL A 112 9.01 1.07 -11.48
CA VAL A 112 9.84 2.05 -10.78
C VAL A 112 11.29 1.84 -11.18
N GLU A 113 11.94 2.91 -11.62
CA GLU A 113 13.38 2.97 -11.85
C GLU A 113 14.06 3.40 -10.55
N PRO A 114 14.82 2.52 -9.87
CA PRO A 114 15.49 2.89 -8.62
C PRO A 114 16.49 4.02 -8.83
N ASP A 115 16.60 4.89 -7.82
CA ASP A 115 17.64 5.94 -7.76
C ASP A 115 19.06 5.36 -7.57
#